data_AF-A0A2G9UX18-F1
#
_entry.id   AF-A0A2G9UX18-F1
#
_cell.length_a   1.000
_cell.length_b   1.000
_cell.length_c   1.000
_cell.angle_alpha   90.00
_cell.angle_beta   90.00
_cell.angle_gamma   90.00
#
_symmetry.space_group_name_H-M   'P 1'
#
loop_
_entity.id
_entity.type
_entity.pdbx_description
1 polymer ?
#
loop_
_entity_poly.entity_id
_entity_poly.type
_entity_poly.pdbx_seq_one_letter_code
_entity_poly.pdbx_strand_id
1 'polypeptide(L)'
;MSHMEWGFEIDLTQQDLLIRYGFKSVIDAFYRSIWPVITSRRPPPLQAYIGLSVLPHMKKALVTSEPSSNAYLGQFASCFALGFVTANTKTRVFVTTISTQPFPDRPRDVSGTSVEVGSSKTASLERNTQEEETGFRQFITTLSAAVLVMLVLITLVFFFTAPAYSASIAGEVPFEWGPPSNSVEGKFRKAAVTTDHATCSEIGGKILKKGGNAVDASIAVMFCLGVTNPQSSGLGGGFLMTIYNKTEGKCVAIDARETAPAAAHRDMFRNDSDGSKYGFKSAGTPGELAGYWYAFTHHGSGRVAWKELIEPSVKLCRRGVPVSEYLDNVMKVKERHFRLFPSMKAWINPATNSTYRAGDLLPRLKLAQTLEKLANSNDPVKLFYRGEMADTIAKEMADGGGIITKADLASYKPRVYKQLANTHFRGNLVMCGGPPPSSFAVTQLIVSVMSALYPENHGADILSDPKVTHHFIEAMKFAYAQRTLLGDVAFVKSAETLAKNLTTEEYTKWVVQRIRDTAQPSVYYGGIAQSQVPDHGTSQVSALDELGNGVSSTTTINRWFGAAVESEAYGIVWNDEMDDFSTPGMANG
;
A
#
# COMPACT_ATOMS: atom_id res chain seq x y z
N MET A 1 -30.32 -35.14 8.06
CA MET A 1 -30.48 -35.36 9.51
C MET A 1 -30.21 -34.05 10.21
N SER A 2 -31.26 -33.52 10.85
CA SER A 2 -31.35 -32.55 11.96
C SER A 2 -30.46 -31.29 12.03
N HIS A 3 -31.18 -30.16 11.99
CA HIS A 3 -30.90 -28.82 12.51
C HIS A 3 -30.36 -28.76 13.95
N MET A 4 -29.63 -27.69 14.28
CA MET A 4 -29.84 -26.93 15.53
C MET A 4 -29.25 -25.52 15.45
N GLU A 5 -30.14 -24.52 15.64
CA GLU A 5 -29.86 -23.10 15.89
C GLU A 5 -29.72 -22.84 17.40
N TRP A 6 -28.98 -21.79 17.79
CA TRP A 6 -29.18 -21.08 19.05
C TRP A 6 -28.90 -19.58 18.87
N GLY A 7 -29.89 -18.75 19.22
CA GLY A 7 -29.78 -17.30 19.37
C GLY A 7 -29.88 -16.89 20.85
N PHE A 8 -29.42 -15.67 21.16
CA PHE A 8 -29.67 -15.01 22.45
C PHE A 8 -29.94 -13.49 22.28
N GLU A 9 -31.22 -13.17 22.48
CA GLU A 9 -31.89 -11.99 23.04
C GLU A 9 -31.43 -11.36 24.37
N ILE A 10 -31.04 -10.07 24.48
CA ILE A 10 -31.09 -9.34 25.77
C ILE A 10 -31.59 -7.90 25.56
N ASP A 11 -32.67 -7.58 26.27
CA ASP A 11 -33.36 -6.29 26.41
C ASP A 11 -32.89 -5.58 27.70
N LEU A 12 -32.62 -4.27 27.64
CA LEU A 12 -32.45 -3.42 28.83
C LEU A 12 -33.02 -2.01 28.59
N THR A 13 -33.98 -1.68 29.44
CA THR A 13 -34.75 -0.44 29.50
C THR A 13 -34.19 0.54 30.55
N GLN A 14 -34.48 1.83 30.34
CA GLN A 14 -34.51 2.95 31.30
C GLN A 14 -33.26 3.28 32.14
N GLN A 15 -32.50 4.29 31.71
CA GLN A 15 -31.93 5.33 32.60
C GLN A 15 -31.38 6.52 31.80
N ASP A 16 -32.27 7.29 31.18
CA ASP A 16 -31.91 8.47 30.38
C ASP A 16 -32.77 9.66 30.82
N LEU A 17 -32.44 10.25 31.98
CA LEU A 17 -33.14 11.39 32.56
C LEU A 17 -32.32 12.03 33.68
N LEU A 18 -31.17 12.66 33.35
CA LEU A 18 -30.52 13.68 34.20
C LEU A 18 -29.36 14.48 33.55
N ILE A 19 -29.17 14.41 32.23
CA ILE A 19 -28.09 15.15 31.53
C ILE A 19 -28.69 16.04 30.42
N ARG A 20 -29.59 16.95 30.78
CA ARG A 20 -30.10 17.97 29.83
C ARG A 20 -30.18 19.40 30.38
N TYR A 21 -29.66 19.69 31.58
CA TYR A 21 -29.74 21.04 32.17
C TYR A 21 -28.43 21.66 32.69
N GLY A 22 -27.26 21.08 32.40
CA GLY A 22 -25.97 21.58 32.92
C GLY A 22 -25.05 22.36 31.97
N PHE A 23 -25.30 22.37 30.66
CA PHE A 23 -24.26 22.73 29.67
C PHE A 23 -24.37 24.12 29.02
N LYS A 24 -25.37 24.94 29.41
CA LYS A 24 -25.60 26.26 28.79
C LYS A 24 -24.92 27.43 29.51
N SER A 25 -24.52 27.29 30.79
CA SER A 25 -23.95 28.41 31.57
C SER A 25 -22.43 28.54 31.49
N VAL A 26 -21.71 27.51 31.01
CA VAL A 26 -20.23 27.50 30.99
C VAL A 26 -19.67 28.09 29.68
N ILE A 27 -20.42 27.99 28.58
CA ILE A 27 -19.99 28.48 27.25
C ILE A 27 -20.12 30.00 27.14
N ASP A 28 -21.12 30.61 27.80
CA ASP A 28 -21.32 32.07 27.80
C ASP A 28 -20.29 32.83 28.66
N ALA A 29 -19.67 32.16 29.64
CA ALA A 29 -18.59 32.73 30.47
C ALA A 29 -17.22 32.71 29.76
N PHE A 30 -17.04 31.83 28.76
CA PHE A 30 -15.78 31.69 28.03
C PHE A 30 -15.64 32.74 26.91
N TYR A 31 -16.75 33.12 26.25
CA TYR A 31 -16.74 34.08 25.14
C TYR A 31 -16.58 35.56 25.54
N ARG A 32 -16.80 35.93 26.80
CA ARG A 32 -16.68 37.32 27.27
C ARG A 32 -15.27 37.72 27.74
N SER A 33 -14.31 36.79 27.69
CA SER A 33 -13.01 36.95 28.37
C SER A 33 -11.80 37.12 27.43
N ILE A 34 -11.93 36.90 26.12
CA ILE A 34 -10.77 36.82 25.20
C ILE A 34 -11.03 37.51 23.83
N TRP A 35 -11.67 38.68 23.81
CA TRP A 35 -11.90 39.43 22.54
C TRP A 35 -11.21 40.81 22.40
N PRO A 36 -10.41 41.35 23.35
CA PRO A 36 -9.59 42.52 23.03
C PRO A 36 -8.10 42.32 23.33
N VAL A 37 -7.38 41.51 22.53
CA VAL A 37 -5.89 41.52 22.52
C VAL A 37 -5.25 41.43 21.11
N ILE A 38 -5.99 41.20 20.02
CA ILE A 38 -5.35 41.10 18.68
C ILE A 38 -6.07 41.97 17.65
N THR A 39 -5.92 43.30 17.75
CA THR A 39 -6.12 44.22 16.62
C THR A 39 -5.14 45.40 16.70
N SER A 40 -3.88 45.19 16.30
CA SER A 40 -3.06 46.31 15.79
C SER A 40 -2.04 45.83 14.77
N ARG A 41 -2.32 46.06 13.48
CA ARG A 41 -1.39 46.52 12.42
C ARG A 41 -2.09 46.40 11.06
N ARG A 42 -2.20 47.54 10.37
CA ARG A 42 -2.67 47.67 8.98
C ARG A 42 -1.59 47.18 7.99
N PRO A 43 -1.98 46.70 6.79
CA PRO A 43 -1.08 46.32 5.69
C PRO A 43 -0.89 47.45 4.66
N PRO A 44 -0.01 47.30 3.66
CA PRO A 44 -0.14 48.00 2.38
C PRO A 44 -0.46 47.07 1.19
N PRO A 45 -0.95 47.61 0.06
CA PRO A 45 -1.94 46.95 -0.81
C PRO A 45 -1.40 46.61 -2.21
N LEU A 46 -2.06 45.71 -2.94
CA LEU A 46 -2.28 45.86 -4.39
C LEU A 46 -3.30 44.83 -4.98
N GLN A 47 -4.41 45.41 -5.48
CA GLN A 47 -5.31 45.04 -6.61
C GLN A 47 -5.78 43.58 -6.76
N ALA A 48 -7.04 43.23 -6.46
CA ALA A 48 -8.30 43.56 -7.15
C ALA A 48 -8.48 42.91 -8.54
N TYR A 49 -9.26 41.82 -8.60
CA TYR A 49 -10.30 41.64 -9.62
C TYR A 49 -11.51 40.94 -8.98
N ILE A 50 -12.65 41.64 -9.07
CA ILE A 50 -13.98 41.19 -8.69
C ILE A 50 -14.66 40.67 -9.97
N GLY A 51 -15.42 39.59 -9.84
CA GLY A 51 -16.35 39.10 -10.85
C GLY A 51 -17.41 38.22 -10.19
N LEU A 52 -18.39 38.87 -9.55
CA LEU A 52 -19.58 38.27 -8.96
C LEU A 52 -20.71 38.23 -10.01
N SER A 53 -21.39 37.09 -10.15
CA SER A 53 -22.79 36.99 -10.61
C SER A 53 -23.22 35.51 -10.70
N VAL A 54 -24.40 35.00 -10.35
CA VAL A 54 -25.67 35.45 -9.75
C VAL A 54 -26.43 34.12 -9.42
N LEU A 55 -27.05 34.00 -8.25
CA LEU A 55 -28.09 33.01 -7.85
C LEU A 55 -29.50 33.57 -8.20
N PRO A 56 -30.67 32.92 -7.99
CA PRO A 56 -31.08 31.50 -7.95
C PRO A 56 -32.44 31.23 -8.69
N HIS A 57 -32.97 29.99 -8.71
CA HIS A 57 -34.40 29.60 -8.47
C HIS A 57 -34.53 28.06 -8.64
N MET A 58 -34.73 27.26 -7.59
CA MET A 58 -35.95 26.94 -6.81
C MET A 58 -36.91 25.90 -7.43
N LYS A 59 -37.02 24.76 -6.72
CA LYS A 59 -38.26 24.02 -6.30
C LYS A 59 -39.04 23.27 -7.40
N LYS A 60 -39.49 22.02 -7.23
CA LYS A 60 -40.12 21.29 -6.09
C LYS A 60 -39.91 19.77 -6.33
N ALA A 61 -39.51 18.95 -5.34
CA ALA A 61 -40.32 18.35 -4.26
C ALA A 61 -41.24 17.22 -4.79
N LEU A 62 -41.33 16.01 -4.20
CA LEU A 62 -41.51 15.70 -2.77
C LEU A 62 -41.48 14.16 -2.55
N VAL A 63 -41.30 13.74 -1.27
CA VAL A 63 -41.56 12.41 -0.64
C VAL A 63 -40.37 11.43 -0.74
N THR A 64 -39.64 10.98 0.30
CA THR A 64 -39.90 10.83 1.76
C THR A 64 -38.60 10.58 2.57
N SER A 65 -38.65 10.98 3.85
CA SER A 65 -37.98 10.46 5.07
C SER A 65 -36.44 10.46 5.25
N GLU A 66 -35.97 11.36 6.12
CA GLU A 66 -34.80 11.24 7.01
C GLU A 66 -35.10 10.30 8.23
N PRO A 67 -34.17 10.05 9.17
CA PRO A 67 -32.74 9.71 9.05
C PRO A 67 -32.36 8.51 9.96
N SER A 68 -31.25 7.80 9.68
CA SER A 68 -30.60 7.00 10.73
C SER A 68 -29.08 6.86 10.55
N SER A 69 -28.45 6.92 11.70
CA SER A 69 -27.05 7.05 12.05
C SER A 69 -26.28 5.73 12.06
N ASN A 70 -24.97 5.76 11.83
CA ASN A 70 -23.94 5.41 12.84
C ASN A 70 -22.58 5.19 12.18
N ALA A 71 -21.67 6.14 12.41
CA ALA A 71 -20.23 5.93 12.30
C ALA A 71 -19.55 6.72 13.43
N TYR A 72 -18.58 6.06 14.08
CA TYR A 72 -17.56 6.61 14.98
C TYR A 72 -17.98 7.09 16.37
N LEU A 73 -17.85 6.20 17.35
CA LEU A 73 -17.53 6.53 18.74
C LEU A 73 -16.76 5.36 19.37
N GLY A 74 -15.44 5.50 19.44
CA GLY A 74 -14.57 4.55 20.10
C GLY A 74 -13.25 5.21 20.49
N GLN A 75 -12.93 5.14 21.78
CA GLN A 75 -11.65 5.45 22.43
C GLN A 75 -11.35 6.93 22.77
N PHE A 76 -11.84 7.36 23.94
CA PHE A 76 -11.06 8.17 24.88
C PHE A 76 -11.59 7.94 26.30
N ALA A 77 -11.03 6.97 27.01
CA ALA A 77 -11.16 6.84 28.45
C ALA A 77 -9.99 6.03 29.00
N SER A 78 -8.98 6.71 29.53
CA SER A 78 -8.00 6.18 30.49
C SER A 78 -7.22 7.34 31.10
N CYS A 79 -6.96 7.23 32.41
CA CYS A 79 -6.17 8.13 33.27
C CYS A 79 -6.89 9.35 33.89
N PHE A 80 -7.66 9.11 34.95
CA PHE A 80 -7.57 9.92 36.18
C PHE A 80 -7.93 9.03 37.38
N ALA A 81 -6.90 8.52 38.05
CA ALA A 81 -7.02 7.93 39.38
C ALA A 81 -5.75 8.29 40.17
N LEU A 82 -5.84 9.32 41.00
CA LEU A 82 -5.01 9.47 42.19
C LEU A 82 -5.78 10.36 43.19
N GLY A 83 -6.03 9.77 44.35
CA GLY A 83 -7.06 10.16 45.28
C GLY A 83 -6.75 11.41 46.08
N PHE A 84 -7.82 12.14 46.42
CA PHE A 84 -7.84 13.04 47.55
C PHE A 84 -8.44 12.32 48.75
N VAL A 85 -7.62 12.17 49.79
CA VAL A 85 -8.03 11.81 51.15
C VAL A 85 -8.83 12.98 51.72
N THR A 86 -10.04 12.68 52.18
CA THR A 86 -10.93 13.60 52.88
C THR A 86 -10.47 13.78 54.32
N ALA A 87 -10.17 15.03 54.71
CA ALA A 87 -10.13 15.44 56.11
C ALA A 87 -11.36 16.30 56.40
N ASN A 88 -12.28 15.71 57.17
CA ASN A 88 -13.52 16.28 57.66
C ASN A 88 -13.24 17.38 58.69
N THR A 89 -13.68 18.62 58.47
CA THR A 89 -14.06 19.53 59.56
C THR A 89 -15.28 20.37 59.16
N LYS A 90 -16.36 20.19 59.93
CA LYS A 90 -17.60 21.00 59.93
C LYS A 90 -17.22 22.44 60.37
N THR A 91 -17.83 23.53 59.92
CA THR A 91 -19.20 23.93 60.30
C THR A 91 -19.57 25.29 59.66
N ARG A 92 -20.75 25.32 59.01
CA ARG A 92 -21.74 26.41 58.73
C ARG A 92 -21.28 27.87 58.55
N VAL A 93 -21.62 28.43 57.38
CA VAL A 93 -21.83 29.88 57.17
C VAL A 93 -23.32 30.11 56.86
N PHE A 94 -23.93 31.04 57.61
CA PHE A 94 -25.30 31.52 57.42
C PHE A 94 -25.38 32.48 56.21
N VAL A 95 -26.47 32.38 55.45
CA VAL A 95 -26.84 33.31 54.37
C VAL A 95 -27.54 34.53 54.95
N THR A 96 -27.17 35.74 54.53
CA THR A 96 -28.14 36.84 54.43
C THR A 96 -27.78 37.78 53.29
N THR A 97 -28.69 37.86 52.33
CA THR A 97 -28.74 38.75 51.16
C THR A 97 -29.26 40.12 51.58
N ILE A 98 -28.62 41.23 51.18
CA ILE A 98 -29.32 42.51 50.94
C ILE A 98 -28.74 43.21 49.70
N SER A 99 -29.67 43.60 48.85
CA SER A 99 -29.58 44.29 47.56
C SER A 99 -29.46 45.81 47.72
N THR A 100 -28.77 46.49 46.78
CA THR A 100 -29.26 47.60 45.92
C THR A 100 -28.13 48.58 45.52
N GLN A 101 -28.16 48.98 44.25
CA GLN A 101 -27.30 49.99 43.58
C GLN A 101 -27.66 51.45 43.95
N PRO A 102 -27.15 52.52 43.28
CA PRO A 102 -25.83 52.84 42.67
C PRO A 102 -25.22 54.18 43.18
N PHE A 103 -23.97 54.46 42.75
CA PHE A 103 -23.17 55.71 42.65
C PHE A 103 -23.88 57.09 42.84
N PRO A 104 -23.20 58.17 43.34
CA PRO A 104 -22.05 58.79 42.63
C PRO A 104 -20.97 59.56 43.44
N ASP A 105 -19.91 59.94 42.68
CA ASP A 105 -18.99 61.09 42.75
C ASP A 105 -17.94 61.32 43.86
N ARG A 106 -16.74 61.73 43.37
CA ARG A 106 -15.56 62.27 44.08
C ARG A 106 -15.87 63.67 44.69
N PRO A 107 -14.96 64.43 45.35
CA PRO A 107 -13.51 64.23 45.61
C PRO A 107 -12.97 64.73 46.99
N ARG A 108 -11.64 64.57 47.16
CA ARG A 108 -10.68 65.53 47.76
C ARG A 108 -10.60 65.72 49.30
N ASP A 109 -9.41 65.33 49.77
CA ASP A 109 -8.40 66.18 50.43
C ASP A 109 -8.35 66.36 51.95
N VAL A 110 -7.08 66.45 52.41
CA VAL A 110 -6.55 67.28 53.51
C VAL A 110 -6.30 66.65 54.89
N SER A 111 -4.99 66.59 55.19
CA SER A 111 -4.24 66.80 56.45
C SER A 111 -4.60 65.99 57.70
N GLY A 112 -3.62 65.34 58.35
CA GLY A 112 -2.73 66.00 59.31
C GLY A 112 -3.40 65.96 60.68
N THR A 113 -2.89 65.27 61.70
CA THR A 113 -1.82 65.79 62.56
C THR A 113 -1.34 64.70 63.52
N SER A 114 -0.09 64.85 63.91
CA SER A 114 0.71 64.11 64.89
C SER A 114 0.18 64.16 66.33
N VAL A 115 0.35 63.05 67.07
CA VAL A 115 0.59 63.05 68.53
C VAL A 115 1.61 61.97 68.86
N GLU A 116 2.78 62.38 69.35
CA GLU A 116 3.74 61.53 70.06
C GLU A 116 3.34 61.40 71.53
N VAL A 117 3.39 60.18 72.10
CA VAL A 117 3.64 59.97 73.53
C VAL A 117 4.47 58.70 73.73
N GLY A 118 5.69 58.88 74.24
CA GLY A 118 6.13 58.23 75.48
C GLY A 118 6.71 56.82 75.41
N SER A 119 8.04 56.77 75.37
CA SER A 119 8.89 55.62 75.66
C SER A 119 8.66 55.05 77.07
N SER A 120 8.39 53.75 77.18
CA SER A 120 8.86 52.88 78.27
C SER A 120 8.36 51.44 78.05
N LYS A 121 8.87 50.80 76.98
CA LYS A 121 8.71 49.34 76.75
C LYS A 121 9.64 48.78 75.66
N THR A 122 10.67 49.53 75.26
CA THR A 122 11.49 49.19 74.08
C THR A 122 12.61 48.19 74.35
N ALA A 123 13.14 48.07 75.58
CA ALA A 123 14.29 47.18 75.81
C ALA A 123 13.96 45.67 75.95
N SER A 124 12.69 45.30 76.18
CA SER A 124 12.25 43.90 76.22
C SER A 124 11.43 43.47 74.99
N LEU A 125 10.83 44.41 74.26
CA LEU A 125 10.22 44.12 72.96
C LEU A 125 11.26 44.00 71.84
N GLU A 126 12.34 44.78 71.85
CA GLU A 126 13.36 44.75 70.78
C GLU A 126 14.09 43.40 70.67
N ARG A 127 14.27 42.69 71.80
CA ARG A 127 14.93 41.38 71.83
C ARG A 127 14.04 40.25 71.28
N ASN A 128 12.74 40.30 71.56
CA ASN A 128 11.76 39.35 71.00
C ASN A 128 11.46 39.63 69.52
N THR A 129 11.42 40.90 69.09
CA THR A 129 11.23 41.23 67.67
C THR A 129 12.45 40.87 66.82
N GLN A 130 13.68 40.93 67.36
CA GLN A 130 14.87 40.48 66.63
C GLN A 130 14.91 38.95 66.46
N GLU A 131 14.52 38.16 67.46
CA GLU A 131 14.44 36.70 67.31
C GLU A 131 13.32 36.27 66.35
N GLU A 132 12.15 36.94 66.37
CA GLU A 132 11.06 36.69 65.41
C GLU A 132 11.42 37.14 63.98
N GLU A 133 12.11 38.28 63.78
CA GLU A 133 12.58 38.70 62.45
C GLU A 133 13.62 37.74 61.88
N THR A 134 14.51 37.22 62.73
CA THR A 134 15.56 36.29 62.32
C THR A 134 14.95 34.93 61.95
N GLY A 135 13.99 34.44 62.73
CA GLY A 135 13.21 33.24 62.42
C GLY A 135 12.38 33.38 61.15
N PHE A 136 11.76 34.55 60.92
CA PHE A 136 11.00 34.82 59.70
C PHE A 136 11.89 34.92 58.46
N ARG A 137 13.08 35.54 58.56
CA ARG A 137 14.07 35.56 57.48
C ARG A 137 14.65 34.17 57.18
N GLN A 138 14.89 33.35 58.20
CA GLN A 138 15.27 31.94 58.03
C GLN A 138 14.16 31.12 57.38
N PHE A 139 12.90 31.37 57.73
CA PHE A 139 11.74 30.71 57.12
C PHE A 139 11.57 31.11 55.65
N ILE A 140 11.67 32.39 55.31
CA ILE A 140 11.59 32.84 53.91
C ILE A 140 12.76 32.31 53.08
N THR A 141 13.98 32.25 53.62
CA THR A 141 15.14 31.72 52.88
C THR A 141 15.05 30.21 52.68
N THR A 142 14.59 29.44 53.67
CA THR A 142 14.33 28.00 53.50
C THR A 142 13.17 27.73 52.54
N LEU A 143 12.08 28.51 52.60
CA LEU A 143 10.97 28.39 51.66
C LEU A 143 11.41 28.74 50.23
N SER A 144 12.21 29.79 50.05
CA SER A 144 12.75 30.20 48.74
C SER A 144 13.68 29.13 48.17
N ALA A 145 14.55 28.54 49.01
CA ALA A 145 15.42 27.43 48.60
C ALA A 145 14.62 26.18 48.23
N ALA A 146 13.57 25.85 48.99
CA ALA A 146 12.69 24.73 48.68
C ALA A 146 11.92 24.92 47.37
N VAL A 147 11.44 26.14 47.10
CA VAL A 147 10.79 26.51 45.83
C VAL A 147 11.78 26.42 44.69
N LEU A 148 13.02 26.88 44.87
CA LEU A 148 14.06 26.79 43.84
C LEU A 148 14.41 25.33 43.51
N VAL A 149 14.55 24.48 44.53
CA VAL A 149 14.80 23.04 44.36
C VAL A 149 13.62 22.36 43.67
N MET A 150 12.38 22.69 44.04
CA MET A 150 11.18 22.21 43.36
C MET A 150 11.14 22.64 41.89
N LEU A 151 11.47 23.89 41.58
CA LEU A 151 11.53 24.39 40.21
C LEU A 151 12.60 23.67 39.40
N VAL A 152 13.79 23.45 39.97
CA VAL A 152 14.87 22.69 39.34
C VAL A 152 14.43 21.25 39.06
N LEU A 153 13.81 20.58 40.04
CA LEU A 153 13.28 19.22 39.88
C LEU A 153 12.18 19.15 38.82
N ILE A 154 11.25 20.11 38.79
CA ILE A 154 10.21 20.20 37.75
C ILE A 154 10.85 20.41 36.38
N THR A 155 11.84 21.29 36.25
CA THR A 155 12.55 21.48 34.97
C THR A 155 13.33 20.25 34.54
N LEU A 156 13.96 19.52 35.46
CA LEU A 156 14.65 18.27 35.16
C LEU A 156 13.66 17.20 34.71
N VAL A 157 12.55 17.00 35.44
CA VAL A 157 11.49 16.08 35.03
C VAL A 157 10.94 16.47 33.66
N PHE A 158 10.71 17.75 33.38
CA PHE A 158 10.25 18.21 32.08
C PHE A 158 11.30 17.95 30.97
N PHE A 159 12.58 18.21 31.21
CA PHE A 159 13.64 17.92 30.24
C PHE A 159 13.83 16.42 29.97
N PHE A 160 13.62 15.56 30.96
CA PHE A 160 13.74 14.11 30.80
C PHE A 160 12.47 13.44 30.28
N THR A 161 11.28 14.02 30.51
CA THR A 161 9.99 13.46 30.07
C THR A 161 9.43 14.09 28.78
N ALA A 162 9.79 15.34 28.46
CA ALA A 162 9.36 16.01 27.22
C ALA A 162 9.80 15.30 25.93
N PRO A 163 10.99 14.67 25.83
CA PRO A 163 11.34 13.87 24.66
C PRO A 163 10.43 12.65 24.49
N ALA A 164 10.05 12.00 25.61
CA ALA A 164 9.15 10.85 25.60
C ALA A 164 7.71 11.24 25.25
N TYR A 165 7.24 12.40 25.75
CA TYR A 165 5.93 12.95 25.38
C TYR A 165 5.89 13.48 23.94
N SER A 166 6.97 14.08 23.43
CA SER A 166 7.04 14.53 22.03
C SER A 166 7.09 13.35 21.06
N ALA A 167 7.73 12.24 21.44
CA ALA A 167 7.66 10.98 20.69
C ALA A 167 6.27 10.34 20.72
N SER A 168 5.51 10.54 21.82
CA SER A 168 4.14 10.02 21.98
C SER A 168 3.06 10.90 21.33
N ILE A 169 3.31 12.21 21.14
CA ILE A 169 2.36 13.18 20.54
C ILE A 169 2.72 13.49 19.08
N ALA A 170 3.82 12.94 18.56
CA ALA A 170 3.98 12.76 17.11
C ALA A 170 2.96 11.72 16.64
N GLY A 171 1.67 12.09 16.65
CA GLY A 171 0.63 11.35 15.97
C GLY A 171 1.10 11.11 14.55
N GLU A 172 0.93 9.87 14.09
CA GLU A 172 1.23 9.42 12.73
C GLU A 172 0.68 10.48 11.76
N VAL A 173 1.54 11.37 11.26
CA VAL A 173 1.14 12.24 10.16
C VAL A 173 0.95 11.28 9.00
N PRO A 174 -0.29 11.06 8.51
CA PRO A 174 -0.53 10.09 7.47
C PRO A 174 0.37 10.46 6.29
N PHE A 175 1.08 9.48 5.73
CA PHE A 175 1.89 9.74 4.55
C PHE A 175 0.97 10.33 3.47
N GLU A 176 1.25 11.56 3.04
CA GLU A 176 0.46 12.22 2.01
C GLU A 176 0.72 11.53 0.67
N TRP A 177 -0.18 10.62 0.30
CA TRP A 177 -0.20 10.03 -1.02
C TRP A 177 -0.43 11.12 -2.06
N GLY A 178 0.47 11.21 -3.04
CA GLY A 178 0.26 12.07 -4.19
C GLY A 178 -1.05 11.71 -4.91
N PRO A 179 -1.74 12.68 -5.52
CA PRO A 179 -2.93 12.38 -6.30
C PRO A 179 -2.58 11.42 -7.46
N PRO A 180 -3.56 10.67 -7.99
CA PRO A 180 -3.40 9.99 -9.27
C PRO A 180 -2.84 10.95 -10.34
N SER A 181 -2.22 10.41 -11.38
CA SER A 181 -1.70 11.20 -12.50
C SER A 181 -2.68 12.33 -12.87
N ASN A 182 -2.18 13.58 -12.95
CA ASN A 182 -2.99 14.77 -13.27
C ASN A 182 -3.69 14.67 -14.64
N SER A 183 -3.36 13.67 -15.46
CA SER A 183 -4.04 13.39 -16.72
C SER A 183 -5.29 12.53 -16.45
N VAL A 184 -6.42 13.20 -16.26
CA VAL A 184 -7.74 12.57 -15.98
C VAL A 184 -8.13 11.55 -17.05
N GLU A 185 -7.71 11.74 -18.30
CA GLU A 185 -7.93 10.77 -19.41
C GLU A 185 -6.65 10.04 -19.86
N GLY A 186 -5.49 10.32 -19.26
CA GLY A 186 -4.23 9.72 -19.70
C GLY A 186 -3.81 10.09 -21.13
N LYS A 187 -4.28 11.22 -21.68
CA LYS A 187 -3.94 11.65 -23.05
C LYS A 187 -2.55 12.28 -23.09
N PHE A 188 -1.59 11.55 -23.67
CA PHE A 188 -0.21 12.02 -23.86
C PHE A 188 0.09 12.20 -25.36
N ARG A 189 0.86 13.25 -25.70
CA ARG A 189 1.17 13.59 -27.11
C ARG A 189 2.25 12.73 -27.75
N LYS A 190 3.12 12.10 -26.95
CA LYS A 190 4.34 11.42 -27.44
C LYS A 190 4.47 10.00 -26.95
N ALA A 191 4.39 9.81 -25.63
CA ALA A 191 4.69 8.54 -24.99
C ALA A 191 3.90 8.43 -23.68
N ALA A 192 3.65 7.21 -23.21
CA ALA A 192 2.91 6.93 -21.99
C ALA A 192 3.46 5.69 -21.29
N VAL A 193 3.40 5.68 -19.96
CA VAL A 193 3.69 4.50 -19.13
C VAL A 193 2.59 4.41 -18.09
N THR A 194 2.04 3.23 -17.92
CA THR A 194 1.01 2.93 -16.93
C THR A 194 1.47 1.76 -16.06
N THR A 195 1.39 1.95 -14.75
CA THR A 195 1.75 0.96 -13.74
C THR A 195 0.77 1.05 -12.56
N ASP A 196 0.83 0.07 -11.69
CA ASP A 196 0.12 -0.01 -10.40
C ASP A 196 0.79 0.82 -9.28
N HIS A 197 1.87 1.56 -9.57
CA HIS A 197 2.57 2.39 -8.58
C HIS A 197 3.08 3.72 -9.18
N ALA A 198 2.58 4.85 -8.65
CA ALA A 198 2.82 6.19 -9.19
C ALA A 198 4.31 6.55 -9.34
N THR A 199 5.15 6.22 -8.35
CA THR A 199 6.59 6.47 -8.43
C THR A 199 7.25 5.69 -9.57
N CYS A 200 6.78 4.47 -9.84
CA CYS A 200 7.34 3.65 -10.92
C CYS A 200 6.90 4.17 -12.30
N SER A 201 5.64 4.60 -12.43
CA SER A 201 5.17 5.34 -13.62
C SER A 201 6.02 6.60 -13.89
N GLU A 202 6.37 7.36 -12.85
CA GLU A 202 7.24 8.53 -12.99
C GLU A 202 8.67 8.15 -13.43
N ILE A 203 9.23 7.07 -12.89
CA ILE A 203 10.54 6.53 -13.31
C ILE A 203 10.51 6.15 -14.80
N GLY A 204 9.52 5.38 -15.24
CA GLY A 204 9.36 5.02 -16.65
C GLY A 204 9.24 6.26 -17.55
N GLY A 205 8.44 7.25 -17.14
CA GLY A 205 8.33 8.53 -17.85
C GLY A 205 9.64 9.31 -17.93
N LYS A 206 10.48 9.27 -16.88
CA LYS A 206 11.83 9.88 -16.88
C LYS A 206 12.77 9.17 -17.84
N ILE A 207 12.70 7.83 -17.94
CA ILE A 207 13.50 7.06 -18.90
C ILE A 207 13.12 7.42 -20.34
N LEU A 208 11.82 7.50 -20.66
CA LEU A 208 11.36 7.94 -21.98
C LEU A 208 11.83 9.37 -22.29
N LYS A 209 11.77 10.30 -21.32
CA LYS A 209 12.26 11.68 -21.49
C LYS A 209 13.76 11.77 -21.72
N LYS A 210 14.54 10.80 -21.25
CA LYS A 210 15.99 10.67 -21.54
C LYS A 210 16.28 10.13 -22.94
N GLY A 211 15.25 9.78 -23.71
CA GLY A 211 15.38 9.19 -25.05
C GLY A 211 15.38 7.66 -25.04
N GLY A 212 15.09 7.02 -23.92
CA GLY A 212 14.82 5.57 -23.87
C GLY A 212 13.55 5.21 -24.63
N ASN A 213 13.44 3.95 -25.04
CA ASN A 213 12.25 3.42 -25.71
C ASN A 213 11.29 2.74 -24.72
N ALA A 214 10.20 2.17 -25.23
CA ALA A 214 9.20 1.50 -24.39
C ALA A 214 9.80 0.33 -23.57
N VAL A 215 10.79 -0.38 -24.13
CA VAL A 215 11.48 -1.50 -23.46
C VAL A 215 12.34 -1.01 -22.31
N ASP A 216 13.16 0.02 -22.52
CA ASP A 216 14.00 0.61 -21.47
C ASP A 216 13.13 1.10 -20.29
N ALA A 217 12.03 1.79 -20.61
CA ALA A 217 11.09 2.29 -19.61
C ALA A 217 10.44 1.15 -18.82
N SER A 218 10.00 0.09 -19.49
CA SER A 218 9.43 -1.09 -18.85
C SER A 218 10.43 -1.81 -17.94
N ILE A 219 11.70 -1.94 -18.33
CA ILE A 219 12.73 -2.57 -17.47
C ILE A 219 12.95 -1.74 -16.20
N ALA A 220 13.13 -0.43 -16.33
CA ALA A 220 13.30 0.45 -15.17
C ALA A 220 12.09 0.43 -14.23
N VAL A 221 10.88 0.38 -14.81
CA VAL A 221 9.64 0.22 -14.06
C VAL A 221 9.60 -1.11 -13.31
N MET A 222 9.92 -2.24 -13.94
CA MET A 222 9.82 -3.53 -13.27
C MET A 222 10.84 -3.66 -12.13
N PHE A 223 12.06 -3.11 -12.28
CA PHE A 223 12.98 -2.95 -11.14
C PHE A 223 12.38 -2.11 -10.01
N CYS A 224 11.62 -1.05 -10.32
CA CYS A 224 10.94 -0.23 -9.32
C CYS A 224 9.81 -1.01 -8.63
N LEU A 225 8.99 -1.73 -9.40
CA LEU A 225 7.88 -2.53 -8.89
C LEU A 225 8.38 -3.65 -7.96
N GLY A 226 9.51 -4.28 -8.28
CA GLY A 226 10.16 -5.24 -7.38
C GLY A 226 10.60 -4.65 -6.03
N VAL A 227 10.72 -3.32 -5.94
CA VAL A 227 11.02 -2.59 -4.70
C VAL A 227 9.76 -2.12 -3.99
N THR A 228 8.81 -1.53 -4.72
CA THR A 228 7.61 -0.88 -4.16
C THR A 228 6.46 -1.84 -3.91
N ASN A 229 6.35 -2.90 -4.73
CA ASN A 229 5.37 -3.97 -4.65
C ASN A 229 6.07 -5.33 -4.41
N PRO A 230 6.86 -5.48 -3.32
CA PRO A 230 7.61 -6.72 -3.05
C PRO A 230 6.73 -7.93 -2.79
N GLN A 231 5.47 -7.72 -2.47
CA GLN A 231 4.46 -8.76 -2.33
C GLN A 231 4.03 -9.36 -3.67
N SER A 232 4.35 -8.69 -4.79
CA SER A 232 3.81 -9.04 -6.12
C SER A 232 4.86 -9.28 -7.20
N SER A 233 6.10 -8.84 -7.03
CA SER A 233 7.11 -8.93 -8.10
C SER A 233 8.52 -8.71 -7.58
N GLY A 234 9.52 -9.05 -8.39
CA GLY A 234 10.91 -8.71 -8.14
C GLY A 234 11.88 -9.82 -8.52
N LEU A 235 13.19 -9.55 -8.32
CA LEU A 235 14.29 -10.32 -8.90
C LEU A 235 14.28 -11.83 -8.63
N GLY A 236 13.55 -12.27 -7.62
CA GLY A 236 13.40 -13.68 -7.29
C GLY A 236 12.26 -14.36 -8.04
N GLY A 237 11.60 -13.71 -9.00
CA GLY A 237 10.52 -14.27 -9.81
C GLY A 237 10.78 -14.25 -11.31
N GLY A 238 9.74 -14.01 -12.10
CA GLY A 238 9.75 -14.08 -13.55
C GLY A 238 8.72 -13.14 -14.20
N PHE A 239 8.73 -13.08 -15.53
CA PHE A 239 7.78 -12.24 -16.27
C PHE A 239 7.46 -12.78 -17.66
N LEU A 240 6.33 -12.32 -18.19
CA LEU A 240 5.97 -12.43 -19.61
C LEU A 240 5.89 -11.03 -20.21
N MET A 241 6.65 -10.76 -21.27
CA MET A 241 6.68 -9.47 -21.95
C MET A 241 6.30 -9.63 -23.41
N THR A 242 5.35 -8.82 -23.87
CA THR A 242 5.04 -8.64 -25.29
C THR A 242 5.56 -7.29 -25.75
N ILE A 243 6.37 -7.29 -26.79
CA ILE A 243 6.93 -6.09 -27.42
C ILE A 243 6.31 -5.95 -28.81
N TYR A 244 5.73 -4.81 -29.11
CA TYR A 244 5.33 -4.42 -30.46
C TYR A 244 6.35 -3.44 -31.04
N ASN A 245 6.99 -3.83 -32.14
CA ASN A 245 7.87 -2.97 -32.92
C ASN A 245 7.07 -2.29 -34.03
N LYS A 246 6.97 -0.97 -33.97
CA LYS A 246 6.16 -0.19 -34.91
C LYS A 246 6.72 -0.21 -36.34
N THR A 247 8.04 -0.10 -36.45
CA THR A 247 8.75 -0.05 -37.74
C THR A 247 8.58 -1.37 -38.50
N GLU A 248 8.66 -2.49 -37.79
CA GLU A 248 8.49 -3.81 -38.39
C GLU A 248 7.03 -4.25 -38.52
N GLY A 249 6.12 -3.64 -37.74
CA GLY A 249 4.73 -4.06 -37.63
C GLY A 249 4.58 -5.45 -37.02
N LYS A 250 5.50 -5.86 -36.14
CA LYS A 250 5.58 -7.21 -35.56
C LYS A 250 5.58 -7.18 -34.04
N CYS A 251 5.09 -8.27 -33.45
CA CYS A 251 5.20 -8.49 -32.02
C CYS A 251 6.22 -9.58 -31.71
N VAL A 252 6.89 -9.47 -30.57
CA VAL A 252 7.77 -10.49 -30.01
C VAL A 252 7.33 -10.76 -28.58
N ALA A 253 7.33 -12.02 -28.17
CA ALA A 253 7.06 -12.40 -26.79
C ALA A 253 8.35 -12.93 -26.14
N ILE A 254 8.72 -12.35 -25.01
CA ILE A 254 9.79 -12.82 -24.14
C ILE A 254 9.15 -13.51 -22.95
N ASP A 255 9.49 -14.77 -22.78
CA ASP A 255 9.11 -15.60 -21.65
C ASP A 255 10.31 -15.78 -20.72
N ALA A 256 10.28 -15.03 -19.64
CA ALA A 256 11.22 -15.12 -18.54
C ALA A 256 10.53 -15.72 -17.30
N ARG A 257 9.59 -16.65 -17.49
CA ARG A 257 9.02 -17.44 -16.41
C ARG A 257 10.09 -18.32 -15.77
N GLU A 258 9.84 -18.63 -14.52
CA GLU A 258 10.64 -19.51 -13.71
C GLU A 258 10.59 -20.93 -14.26
N THR A 259 11.67 -21.68 -14.06
CA THR A 259 11.74 -23.08 -14.44
C THR A 259 11.92 -23.98 -13.23
N ALA A 260 11.22 -25.12 -13.23
CA ALA A 260 11.43 -26.14 -12.22
C ALA A 260 12.91 -26.56 -12.14
N PRO A 261 13.51 -26.61 -10.94
CA PRO A 261 14.88 -27.10 -10.77
C PRO A 261 15.00 -28.56 -11.23
N ALA A 262 16.19 -29.00 -11.64
CA ALA A 262 16.41 -30.34 -12.16
C ALA A 262 16.08 -31.46 -11.16
N ALA A 263 16.15 -31.17 -9.86
CA ALA A 263 15.77 -32.10 -8.79
C ALA A 263 14.25 -32.18 -8.54
N ALA A 264 13.44 -31.34 -9.19
CA ALA A 264 11.99 -31.38 -9.07
C ALA A 264 11.44 -32.69 -9.66
N HIS A 265 10.41 -33.25 -9.03
CA HIS A 265 9.75 -34.45 -9.51
C HIS A 265 8.25 -34.39 -9.25
N ARG A 266 7.48 -35.10 -10.08
CA ARG A 266 6.01 -35.06 -10.12
C ARG A 266 5.32 -35.20 -8.75
N ASP A 267 5.88 -36.03 -7.87
CA ASP A 267 5.26 -36.39 -6.60
C ASP A 267 5.81 -35.58 -5.40
N MET A 268 6.62 -34.54 -5.61
CA MET A 268 7.37 -33.83 -4.56
C MET A 268 6.52 -33.02 -3.56
N PHE A 269 5.29 -32.67 -3.93
CA PHE A 269 4.30 -31.98 -3.09
C PHE A 269 3.06 -32.83 -2.82
N ARG A 270 3.10 -34.12 -3.17
CA ARG A 270 1.97 -35.02 -2.90
C ARG A 270 1.74 -35.08 -1.39
N ASN A 271 0.51 -34.79 -0.97
CA ASN A 271 0.10 -34.71 0.44
C ASN A 271 0.78 -33.57 1.23
N ASP A 272 1.38 -32.60 0.55
CA ASP A 272 2.03 -31.43 1.15
C ASP A 272 1.63 -30.18 0.36
N SER A 273 0.39 -29.74 0.56
CA SER A 273 -0.17 -28.58 -0.13
C SER A 273 0.45 -27.25 0.28
N ASP A 274 1.15 -27.19 1.41
CA ASP A 274 1.82 -25.98 1.88
C ASP A 274 3.27 -25.92 1.40
N GLY A 275 3.91 -27.08 1.16
CA GLY A 275 5.28 -27.14 0.64
C GLY A 275 5.45 -26.57 -0.77
N SER A 276 4.39 -26.53 -1.59
CA SER A 276 4.39 -25.82 -2.87
C SER A 276 4.21 -24.31 -2.71
N LYS A 277 3.94 -23.81 -1.48
CA LYS A 277 3.58 -22.42 -1.21
C LYS A 277 4.52 -21.65 -0.31
N TYR A 278 5.24 -22.35 0.54
CA TYR A 278 6.06 -21.74 1.55
C TYR A 278 7.43 -22.41 1.64
N GLY A 279 8.44 -21.61 1.94
CA GLY A 279 9.81 -22.07 2.09
C GLY A 279 10.56 -22.27 0.76
N PHE A 280 11.88 -22.42 0.85
CA PHE A 280 12.78 -22.44 -0.30
C PHE A 280 12.50 -23.56 -1.31
N LYS A 281 11.82 -24.65 -0.91
CA LYS A 281 11.44 -25.76 -1.80
C LYS A 281 10.37 -25.37 -2.83
N SER A 282 9.55 -24.36 -2.52
CA SER A 282 8.51 -23.86 -3.42
C SER A 282 9.03 -22.96 -4.56
N ALA A 283 10.29 -22.53 -4.49
CA ALA A 283 10.86 -21.63 -5.47
C ALA A 283 11.24 -22.34 -6.77
N GLY A 284 10.80 -21.77 -7.89
CA GLY A 284 11.33 -22.03 -9.23
C GLY A 284 12.58 -21.19 -9.50
N THR A 285 13.39 -21.62 -10.48
CA THR A 285 14.62 -20.90 -10.86
C THR A 285 14.26 -19.51 -11.41
N PRO A 286 14.72 -18.41 -10.78
CA PRO A 286 14.24 -17.06 -11.07
C PRO A 286 14.70 -16.55 -12.44
N GLY A 287 13.81 -15.90 -13.17
CA GLY A 287 14.01 -15.51 -14.57
C GLY A 287 14.18 -14.04 -14.87
N GLU A 288 13.73 -13.16 -13.96
CA GLU A 288 13.62 -11.73 -14.24
C GLU A 288 14.90 -11.10 -14.80
N LEU A 289 16.03 -11.27 -14.11
CA LEU A 289 17.25 -10.56 -14.49
C LEU A 289 17.76 -10.98 -15.87
N ALA A 290 17.70 -12.28 -16.19
CA ALA A 290 18.09 -12.77 -17.50
C ALA A 290 17.14 -12.26 -18.60
N GLY A 291 15.84 -12.19 -18.32
CA GLY A 291 14.86 -11.60 -19.22
C GLY A 291 15.06 -10.10 -19.43
N TYR A 292 15.31 -9.33 -18.38
CA TYR A 292 15.58 -7.89 -18.46
C TYR A 292 16.82 -7.62 -19.28
N TRP A 293 17.91 -8.36 -19.03
CA TRP A 293 19.13 -8.20 -19.79
C TRP A 293 18.96 -8.58 -21.26
N TYR A 294 18.22 -9.66 -21.55
CA TYR A 294 17.88 -10.03 -22.93
C TYR A 294 17.10 -8.91 -23.63
N ALA A 295 16.03 -8.41 -23.01
CA ALA A 295 15.20 -7.33 -23.55
C ALA A 295 16.01 -6.04 -23.76
N PHE A 296 16.85 -5.65 -22.80
CA PHE A 296 17.73 -4.48 -22.91
C PHE A 296 18.71 -4.62 -24.08
N THR A 297 19.38 -5.76 -24.19
CA THR A 297 20.44 -5.97 -25.21
C THR A 297 19.90 -6.14 -26.63
N HIS A 298 18.69 -6.69 -26.80
CA HIS A 298 18.11 -6.98 -28.12
C HIS A 298 17.07 -5.96 -28.57
N HIS A 299 16.39 -5.30 -27.63
CA HIS A 299 15.27 -4.41 -27.90
C HIS A 299 15.35 -3.05 -27.19
N GLY A 300 16.40 -2.77 -26.41
CA GLY A 300 16.63 -1.46 -25.80
C GLY A 300 16.98 -0.38 -26.83
N SER A 301 16.86 0.89 -26.43
CA SER A 301 17.08 2.01 -27.37
C SER A 301 18.54 2.23 -27.77
N GLY A 302 19.49 1.73 -26.96
CA GLY A 302 20.91 2.09 -27.03
C GLY A 302 21.21 3.53 -26.59
N ARG A 303 20.23 4.29 -26.07
CA ARG A 303 20.37 5.69 -25.64
C ARG A 303 20.41 5.87 -24.13
N VAL A 304 20.01 4.86 -23.37
CA VAL A 304 20.02 4.85 -21.90
C VAL A 304 20.89 3.69 -21.43
N ALA A 305 21.81 3.95 -20.51
CA ALA A 305 22.69 2.90 -20.01
C ALA A 305 21.96 1.96 -19.04
N TRP A 306 22.36 0.69 -18.99
CA TRP A 306 21.80 -0.32 -18.08
C TRP A 306 21.72 0.17 -16.62
N LYS A 307 22.80 0.79 -16.15
CA LYS A 307 22.89 1.37 -14.82
C LYS A 307 21.79 2.40 -14.54
N GLU A 308 21.45 3.24 -15.52
CA GLU A 308 20.43 4.28 -15.38
C GLU A 308 19.02 3.71 -15.23
N LEU A 309 18.77 2.48 -15.69
CA LEU A 309 17.50 1.78 -15.51
C LEU A 309 17.31 1.30 -14.06
N ILE A 310 18.40 1.01 -13.34
CA ILE A 310 18.38 0.39 -12.01
C ILE A 310 18.60 1.42 -10.89
N GLU A 311 19.39 2.45 -11.13
CA GLU A 311 19.73 3.50 -10.16
C GLU A 311 18.53 4.11 -9.41
N PRO A 312 17.38 4.40 -10.06
CA PRO A 312 16.21 4.91 -9.35
C PRO A 312 15.75 3.96 -8.24
N SER A 313 15.70 2.66 -8.52
CA SER A 313 15.31 1.62 -7.56
C SER A 313 16.32 1.44 -6.43
N VAL A 314 17.63 1.57 -6.72
CA VAL A 314 18.68 1.60 -5.68
C VAL A 314 18.43 2.74 -4.68
N LYS A 315 18.10 3.94 -5.18
CA LYS A 315 17.80 5.10 -4.34
C LYS A 315 16.55 4.88 -3.49
N LEU A 316 15.50 4.28 -4.06
CA LEU A 316 14.28 3.92 -3.34
C LEU A 316 14.56 2.93 -2.20
N CYS A 317 15.32 1.86 -2.46
CA CYS A 317 15.70 0.89 -1.43
C CYS A 317 16.46 1.53 -0.26
N ARG A 318 17.35 2.50 -0.55
CA ARG A 318 18.16 3.18 0.48
C ARG A 318 17.35 4.14 1.35
N ARG A 319 16.51 4.97 0.70
CA ARG A 319 15.70 5.97 1.43
C ARG A 319 14.50 5.36 2.16
N GLY A 320 14.10 4.16 1.76
CA GLY A 320 12.88 3.51 2.19
C GLY A 320 11.68 3.88 1.32
N VAL A 321 10.83 2.90 1.03
CA VAL A 321 9.57 3.13 0.31
C VAL A 321 8.44 3.27 1.32
N PRO A 322 7.58 4.29 1.22
CA PRO A 322 6.34 4.38 1.99
C PRO A 322 5.49 3.14 1.73
N VAL A 323 5.15 2.40 2.78
CA VAL A 323 4.30 1.22 2.68
C VAL A 323 2.90 1.63 2.26
N SER A 324 2.39 1.06 1.18
CA SER A 324 1.01 1.30 0.72
C SER A 324 0.00 0.59 1.63
N GLU A 325 -1.25 1.06 1.63
CA GLU A 325 -2.34 0.36 2.34
C GLU A 325 -2.49 -1.09 1.88
N TYR A 326 -2.30 -1.35 0.59
CA TYR A 326 -2.33 -2.71 0.05
C TYR A 326 -1.17 -3.56 0.61
N LEU A 327 0.06 -3.04 0.59
CA LEU A 327 1.22 -3.75 1.11
C LEU A 327 1.10 -4.01 2.63
N ASP A 328 0.61 -3.04 3.40
CA ASP A 328 0.30 -3.20 4.83
C ASP A 328 -0.69 -4.36 5.06
N ASN A 329 -1.82 -4.36 4.35
CA ASN A 329 -2.81 -5.43 4.46
C ASN A 329 -2.22 -6.81 4.15
N VAL A 330 -1.41 -6.91 3.11
CA VAL A 330 -0.76 -8.18 2.74
C VAL A 330 0.27 -8.60 3.79
N MET A 331 1.09 -7.68 4.30
CA MET A 331 2.06 -7.98 5.35
C MET A 331 1.39 -8.42 6.65
N LYS A 332 0.28 -7.79 7.05
CA LYS A 332 -0.54 -8.23 8.19
C LYS A 332 -1.01 -9.67 8.04
N VAL A 333 -1.51 -10.04 6.86
CA VAL A 333 -1.92 -11.43 6.56
C VAL A 333 -0.74 -12.39 6.62
N LYS A 334 0.44 -11.97 6.16
CA LYS A 334 1.65 -12.81 6.08
C LYS A 334 2.53 -12.76 7.34
N GLU A 335 2.23 -11.93 8.33
CA GLU A 335 3.08 -11.71 9.51
C GLU A 335 3.44 -13.01 10.24
N ARG A 336 2.50 -13.96 10.35
CA ARG A 336 2.78 -15.29 10.93
C ARG A 336 3.92 -16.00 10.19
N HIS A 337 3.92 -15.98 8.86
CA HIS A 337 4.97 -16.60 8.05
C HIS A 337 6.30 -15.86 8.21
N PHE A 338 6.29 -14.52 8.26
CA PHE A 338 7.51 -13.74 8.48
C PHE A 338 8.18 -14.03 9.81
N ARG A 339 7.40 -14.39 10.84
CA ARG A 339 7.93 -14.81 12.15
C ARG A 339 8.39 -16.25 12.17
N LEU A 340 7.86 -17.10 11.29
CA LEU A 340 8.28 -18.50 11.16
C LEU A 340 9.62 -18.64 10.42
N PHE A 341 9.87 -17.81 9.41
CA PHE A 341 11.08 -17.87 8.60
C PHE A 341 12.10 -16.81 9.02
N PRO A 342 13.28 -17.18 9.55
CA PRO A 342 14.30 -16.23 9.98
C PRO A 342 14.75 -15.24 8.89
N SER A 343 14.76 -15.69 7.64
CA SER A 343 15.13 -14.85 6.50
C SER A 343 14.21 -13.63 6.35
N MET A 344 12.94 -13.73 6.76
CA MET A 344 11.96 -12.66 6.65
C MET A 344 12.00 -11.64 7.79
N LYS A 345 12.99 -11.70 8.68
CA LYS A 345 13.11 -10.77 9.82
C LYS A 345 13.10 -9.30 9.41
N ALA A 346 13.62 -8.96 8.23
CA ALA A 346 13.66 -7.58 7.72
C ALA A 346 12.27 -6.94 7.54
N TRP A 347 11.21 -7.75 7.47
CA TRP A 347 9.82 -7.32 7.29
C TRP A 347 9.09 -7.03 8.60
N ILE A 348 9.73 -7.28 9.75
CA ILE A 348 9.24 -6.89 11.06
C ILE A 348 9.91 -5.57 11.44
N ASN A 349 9.10 -4.53 11.65
CA ASN A 349 9.55 -3.23 12.12
C ASN A 349 10.09 -3.38 13.56
N PRO A 350 11.39 -3.10 13.80
CA PRO A 350 12.00 -3.30 15.11
C PRO A 350 11.48 -2.31 16.17
N ALA A 351 10.93 -1.16 15.77
CA ALA A 351 10.40 -0.16 16.69
C ALA A 351 9.04 -0.58 17.27
N THR A 352 8.19 -1.22 16.47
CA THR A 352 6.84 -1.64 16.86
C THR A 352 6.74 -3.14 17.18
N ASN A 353 7.77 -3.91 16.81
CA ASN A 353 7.75 -5.38 16.84
C ASN A 353 6.53 -5.98 16.14
N SER A 354 6.09 -5.37 15.03
CA SER A 354 5.04 -5.85 14.13
C SER A 354 5.46 -5.56 12.69
N THR A 355 4.69 -6.00 11.70
CA THR A 355 4.95 -5.60 10.31
C THR A 355 4.87 -4.08 10.13
N TYR A 356 5.57 -3.56 9.12
CA TYR A 356 5.50 -2.13 8.79
C TYR A 356 4.06 -1.76 8.39
N ARG A 357 3.57 -0.60 8.80
CA ARG A 357 2.20 -0.14 8.55
C ARG A 357 2.14 0.83 7.38
N ALA A 358 0.94 1.06 6.86
CA ALA A 358 0.73 2.05 5.80
C ALA A 358 1.34 3.41 6.20
N GLY A 359 2.17 3.98 5.31
CA GLY A 359 2.89 5.22 5.55
C GLY A 359 4.27 5.07 6.21
N ASP A 360 4.58 3.93 6.85
CA ASP A 360 5.93 3.66 7.35
C ASP A 360 6.92 3.64 6.18
N LEU A 361 8.13 4.14 6.41
CA LEU A 361 9.22 3.98 5.45
C LEU A 361 9.88 2.61 5.66
N LEU A 362 9.76 1.74 4.66
CA LEU A 362 10.39 0.42 4.63
C LEU A 362 11.73 0.46 3.89
N PRO A 363 12.88 0.46 4.58
CA PRO A 363 14.19 0.37 3.95
C PRO A 363 14.49 -1.05 3.47
N ARG A 364 15.11 -1.17 2.29
CA ARG A 364 15.57 -2.47 1.74
C ARG A 364 17.06 -2.43 1.42
N LEU A 365 17.88 -2.22 2.44
CA LEU A 365 19.31 -1.92 2.30
C LEU A 365 20.11 -3.04 1.60
N LYS A 366 19.83 -4.31 1.91
CA LYS A 366 20.46 -5.46 1.24
C LYS A 366 20.12 -5.48 -0.25
N LEU A 367 18.84 -5.29 -0.59
CA LEU A 367 18.42 -5.18 -1.99
C LEU A 367 19.05 -3.97 -2.67
N ALA A 368 19.22 -2.84 -1.99
CA ALA A 368 19.93 -1.68 -2.55
C ALA A 368 21.36 -2.03 -2.99
N GLN A 369 22.10 -2.74 -2.13
CA GLN A 369 23.47 -3.18 -2.43
C GLN A 369 23.49 -4.18 -3.60
N THR A 370 22.55 -5.13 -3.61
CA THR A 370 22.37 -6.08 -4.71
C THR A 370 22.11 -5.38 -6.03
N LEU A 371 21.12 -4.47 -6.07
CA LEU A 371 20.78 -3.71 -7.26
C LEU A 371 21.93 -2.82 -7.73
N GLU A 372 22.67 -2.19 -6.81
CA GLU A 372 23.85 -1.40 -7.16
C GLU A 372 24.97 -2.27 -7.76
N LYS A 373 25.19 -3.47 -7.23
CA LYS A 373 26.15 -4.43 -7.76
C LYS A 373 25.77 -4.86 -9.18
N LEU A 374 24.49 -5.16 -9.41
CA LEU A 374 23.95 -5.51 -10.72
C LEU A 374 24.01 -4.34 -11.71
N ALA A 375 23.76 -3.11 -11.25
CA ALA A 375 23.80 -1.91 -12.07
C ALA A 375 25.21 -1.55 -12.56
N ASN A 376 26.22 -1.84 -11.74
CA ASN A 376 27.63 -1.59 -12.06
C ASN A 376 28.34 -2.78 -12.73
N SER A 377 27.66 -3.91 -12.90
CA SER A 377 28.24 -5.08 -13.56
C SER A 377 28.25 -4.92 -15.08
N ASN A 378 29.37 -5.26 -15.71
CA ASN A 378 29.45 -5.37 -17.17
C ASN A 378 28.68 -6.59 -17.71
N ASP A 379 28.49 -7.61 -16.86
CA ASP A 379 27.75 -8.82 -17.19
C ASP A 379 26.89 -9.23 -15.98
N PRO A 380 25.73 -8.58 -15.79
CA PRO A 380 24.86 -8.84 -14.64
C PRO A 380 24.31 -10.27 -14.64
N VAL A 381 24.12 -10.87 -15.82
CA VAL A 381 23.64 -12.25 -15.96
C VAL A 381 24.71 -13.23 -15.48
N LYS A 382 25.96 -13.09 -15.92
CA LYS A 382 27.04 -13.95 -15.41
C LYS A 382 27.20 -13.79 -13.90
N LEU A 383 27.17 -12.56 -13.39
CA LEU A 383 27.28 -12.30 -11.96
C LEU A 383 26.21 -13.06 -11.15
N PHE A 384 24.95 -12.97 -11.56
CA PHE A 384 23.80 -13.55 -10.87
C PHE A 384 23.68 -15.07 -11.04
N TYR A 385 23.81 -15.57 -12.27
CA TYR A 385 23.48 -16.95 -12.62
C TYR A 385 24.66 -17.91 -12.63
N ARG A 386 25.90 -17.40 -12.72
CA ARG A 386 27.11 -18.24 -12.86
C ARG A 386 28.26 -17.85 -11.93
N GLY A 387 28.22 -16.64 -11.36
CA GLY A 387 29.25 -16.07 -10.51
C GLY A 387 29.01 -16.31 -9.03
N GLU A 388 29.61 -15.45 -8.22
CA GLU A 388 29.56 -15.49 -6.74
C GLU A 388 28.13 -15.41 -6.17
N MET A 389 27.20 -14.73 -6.88
CA MET A 389 25.81 -14.68 -6.44
C MET A 389 25.14 -16.04 -6.60
N ALA A 390 25.43 -16.76 -7.69
CA ALA A 390 24.89 -18.10 -7.90
C ALA A 390 25.39 -19.09 -6.85
N ASP A 391 26.66 -18.99 -6.43
CA ASP A 391 27.21 -19.78 -5.33
C ASP A 391 26.46 -19.54 -4.02
N THR A 392 26.23 -18.26 -3.70
CA THR A 392 25.54 -17.87 -2.47
C THR A 392 24.06 -18.25 -2.48
N ILE A 393 23.36 -18.01 -3.60
CA ILE A 393 21.95 -18.40 -3.77
C ILE A 393 21.80 -19.91 -3.63
N ALA A 394 22.64 -20.71 -4.33
CA ALA A 394 22.57 -22.16 -4.23
C ALA A 394 22.84 -22.68 -2.81
N LYS A 395 23.74 -22.01 -2.07
CA LYS A 395 23.99 -22.32 -0.66
C LYS A 395 22.78 -22.00 0.22
N GLU A 396 22.21 -20.81 0.11
CA GLU A 396 21.01 -20.41 0.88
C GLU A 396 19.82 -21.32 0.56
N MET A 397 19.63 -21.70 -0.71
CA MET A 397 18.62 -22.66 -1.12
C MET A 397 18.83 -24.00 -0.43
N ALA A 398 20.04 -24.57 -0.46
CA ALA A 398 20.35 -25.83 0.19
C ALA A 398 20.16 -25.76 1.72
N ASP A 399 20.66 -24.71 2.38
CA ASP A 399 20.53 -24.51 3.82
C ASP A 399 19.05 -24.35 4.25
N GLY A 400 18.22 -23.74 3.39
CA GLY A 400 16.79 -23.55 3.59
C GLY A 400 15.90 -24.71 3.16
N GLY A 401 16.48 -25.83 2.71
CA GLY A 401 15.74 -27.01 2.23
C GLY A 401 15.13 -26.89 0.82
N GLY A 402 15.55 -25.87 0.08
CA GLY A 402 15.25 -25.69 -1.34
C GLY A 402 16.06 -26.60 -2.25
N ILE A 403 15.64 -26.66 -3.52
CA ILE A 403 16.20 -27.59 -4.51
C ILE A 403 16.83 -26.90 -5.73
N ILE A 404 16.88 -25.56 -5.76
CA ILE A 404 17.59 -24.80 -6.79
C ILE A 404 19.10 -24.97 -6.55
N THR A 405 19.80 -25.48 -7.55
CA THR A 405 21.26 -25.62 -7.54
C THR A 405 21.94 -24.53 -8.38
N LYS A 406 23.26 -24.39 -8.23
CA LYS A 406 24.06 -23.53 -9.12
C LYS A 406 23.96 -23.96 -10.59
N ALA A 407 23.81 -25.26 -10.86
CA ALA A 407 23.65 -25.76 -12.21
C ALA A 407 22.31 -25.32 -12.83
N ASP A 408 21.23 -25.32 -12.04
CA ASP A 408 19.92 -24.82 -12.46
C ASP A 408 20.01 -23.34 -12.85
N LEU A 409 20.57 -22.51 -11.96
CA LEU A 409 20.82 -21.09 -12.22
C LEU A 409 21.65 -20.88 -13.49
N ALA A 410 22.77 -21.60 -13.63
CA ALA A 410 23.69 -21.43 -14.76
C ALA A 410 23.06 -21.81 -16.11
N SER A 411 22.10 -22.74 -16.10
CA SER A 411 21.39 -23.25 -17.27
C SER A 411 20.19 -22.40 -17.69
N TYR A 412 19.69 -21.55 -16.80
CA TYR A 412 18.53 -20.70 -17.05
C TYR A 412 18.76 -19.76 -18.24
N LYS A 413 17.73 -19.63 -19.08
CA LYS A 413 17.64 -18.63 -20.14
C LYS A 413 16.18 -18.29 -20.43
N PRO A 414 15.85 -17.02 -20.70
CA PRO A 414 14.52 -16.67 -21.18
C PRO A 414 14.29 -17.31 -22.55
N ARG A 415 13.03 -17.65 -22.84
CA ARG A 415 12.59 -18.13 -24.14
C ARG A 415 11.98 -16.97 -24.92
N VAL A 416 12.17 -16.98 -26.24
CA VAL A 416 11.67 -15.93 -27.13
C VAL A 416 10.84 -16.59 -28.19
N TYR A 417 9.59 -16.15 -28.28
CA TYR A 417 8.63 -16.71 -29.20
C TYR A 417 8.25 -15.69 -30.27
N LYS A 418 8.00 -16.21 -31.48
CA LYS A 418 7.12 -15.51 -32.41
C LYS A 418 5.75 -15.42 -31.76
N GLN A 419 5.10 -14.28 -31.94
CA GLN A 419 3.83 -13.98 -31.31
C GLN A 419 2.75 -15.02 -31.64
N LEU A 420 1.93 -15.34 -30.64
CA LEU A 420 0.59 -15.85 -30.88
C LEU A 420 -0.29 -14.63 -31.19
N ALA A 421 -0.92 -14.62 -32.36
CA ALA A 421 -1.69 -13.47 -32.83
C ALA A 421 -3.09 -13.86 -33.28
N ASN A 422 -4.06 -13.03 -32.89
CA ASN A 422 -5.41 -13.02 -33.38
C ASN A 422 -5.60 -11.75 -34.23
N THR A 423 -6.08 -11.92 -35.45
CA THR A 423 -6.10 -10.87 -36.49
C THR A 423 -7.49 -10.58 -37.02
N HIS A 424 -8.53 -11.29 -36.57
CA HIS A 424 -9.90 -11.12 -37.05
C HIS A 424 -10.68 -10.15 -36.15
N PHE A 425 -10.10 -8.99 -35.91
CA PHE A 425 -10.75 -7.85 -35.25
C PHE A 425 -11.13 -6.78 -36.28
N ARG A 426 -11.82 -5.75 -35.81
CA ARG A 426 -12.25 -4.65 -36.68
C ARG A 426 -11.05 -3.87 -37.23
N GLY A 427 -11.17 -3.41 -38.46
CA GLY A 427 -10.14 -2.63 -39.14
C GLY A 427 -8.84 -3.42 -39.28
N ASN A 428 -7.74 -2.85 -38.80
CA ASN A 428 -6.41 -3.46 -38.79
C ASN A 428 -5.92 -3.81 -37.37
N LEU A 429 -6.85 -3.95 -36.42
CA LEU A 429 -6.51 -4.33 -35.05
C LEU A 429 -5.99 -5.77 -35.00
N VAL A 430 -4.90 -5.96 -34.27
CA VAL A 430 -4.28 -7.26 -34.01
C VAL A 430 -4.03 -7.37 -32.53
N MET A 431 -4.43 -8.48 -31.93
CA MET A 431 -4.07 -8.82 -30.56
C MET A 431 -2.95 -9.85 -30.64
N CYS A 432 -1.80 -9.54 -30.03
CA CYS A 432 -0.61 -10.40 -30.07
C CYS A 432 -0.03 -10.57 -28.67
N GLY A 433 0.60 -11.72 -28.40
CA GLY A 433 1.23 -12.01 -27.13
C GLY A 433 1.96 -13.35 -27.12
N GLY A 434 2.29 -13.84 -25.92
CA GLY A 434 3.00 -15.10 -25.74
C GLY A 434 2.14 -16.34 -26.04
N PRO A 435 2.71 -17.39 -26.66
CA PRO A 435 2.09 -18.73 -26.66
C PRO A 435 2.18 -19.38 -25.26
N PRO A 436 1.66 -20.60 -25.07
CA PRO A 436 1.90 -21.36 -23.84
C PRO A 436 3.41 -21.44 -23.51
N PRO A 437 3.81 -21.32 -22.23
CA PRO A 437 3.02 -21.58 -21.02
C PRO A 437 2.03 -20.48 -20.61
N SER A 438 2.05 -19.30 -21.27
CA SER A 438 1.00 -18.30 -21.07
C SER A 438 -0.40 -18.79 -21.47
N SER A 439 -1.41 -18.39 -20.71
CA SER A 439 -2.82 -18.64 -21.04
C SER A 439 -3.45 -17.54 -21.92
N PHE A 440 -2.65 -16.64 -22.50
CA PHE A 440 -3.13 -15.47 -23.27
C PHE A 440 -4.10 -15.80 -24.42
N ALA A 441 -4.03 -17.00 -25.00
CA ALA A 441 -5.01 -17.49 -25.99
C ALA A 441 -6.46 -17.47 -25.48
N VAL A 442 -6.66 -17.71 -24.17
CA VAL A 442 -7.97 -17.64 -23.50
C VAL A 442 -8.53 -16.22 -23.59
N THR A 443 -7.73 -15.21 -23.24
CA THR A 443 -8.14 -13.79 -23.34
C THR A 443 -8.42 -13.39 -24.78
N GLN A 444 -7.58 -13.81 -25.73
CA GLN A 444 -7.80 -13.52 -27.15
C GLN A 444 -9.14 -14.07 -27.65
N LEU A 445 -9.53 -15.28 -27.24
CA LEU A 445 -10.82 -15.87 -27.60
C LEU A 445 -11.99 -15.10 -26.97
N ILE A 446 -11.88 -14.70 -25.70
CA ILE A 446 -12.93 -13.89 -25.04
C ILE A 446 -13.17 -12.60 -25.84
N VAL A 447 -12.09 -11.88 -26.17
CA VAL A 447 -12.19 -10.62 -26.91
C VAL A 447 -12.71 -10.85 -28.33
N SER A 448 -12.31 -11.92 -29.03
CA SER A 448 -12.81 -12.19 -30.39
C SER A 448 -14.28 -12.57 -30.43
N VAL A 449 -14.76 -13.37 -29.47
CA VAL A 449 -16.19 -13.70 -29.35
C VAL A 449 -17.01 -12.45 -29.09
N MET A 450 -16.57 -11.58 -28.17
CA MET A 450 -17.25 -10.32 -27.89
C MET A 450 -17.23 -9.38 -29.10
N SER A 451 -16.11 -9.28 -29.81
CA SER A 451 -16.00 -8.49 -31.04
C SER A 451 -16.92 -9.00 -32.16
N ALA A 452 -17.14 -10.31 -32.23
CA ALA A 452 -18.02 -10.93 -33.23
C ALA A 452 -19.52 -10.75 -32.90
N LEU A 453 -19.89 -10.84 -31.62
CA LEU A 453 -21.27 -10.63 -31.16
C LEU A 453 -21.70 -9.17 -31.21
N TYR A 454 -20.77 -8.27 -30.88
CA TYR A 454 -21.02 -6.85 -30.79
C TYR A 454 -20.10 -6.12 -31.75
N PRO A 455 -20.36 -6.14 -33.08
CA PRO A 455 -19.61 -5.36 -34.07
C PRO A 455 -19.92 -3.86 -33.99
N GLU A 456 -19.26 -3.07 -34.84
CA GLU A 456 -19.45 -1.62 -34.85
C GLU A 456 -20.90 -1.31 -35.23
N ASN A 457 -21.49 -0.32 -34.57
CA ASN A 457 -22.90 0.04 -34.74
C ASN A 457 -23.91 -1.07 -34.36
N HIS A 458 -23.53 -2.06 -33.53
CA HIS A 458 -24.47 -3.04 -32.98
C HIS A 458 -25.65 -2.38 -32.22
N GLY A 459 -25.44 -1.18 -31.67
CA GLY A 459 -26.50 -0.40 -31.01
C GLY A 459 -26.82 -0.83 -29.58
N ALA A 460 -26.12 -1.82 -29.03
CA ALA A 460 -26.23 -2.19 -27.61
C ALA A 460 -25.40 -1.26 -26.74
N ASP A 461 -25.90 -0.92 -25.55
CA ASP A 461 -25.10 -0.27 -24.51
C ASP A 461 -24.28 -1.33 -23.77
N ILE A 462 -22.99 -1.38 -24.06
CA ILE A 462 -22.07 -2.40 -23.51
C ILE A 462 -21.89 -2.33 -22.00
N LEU A 463 -22.24 -1.22 -21.35
CA LEU A 463 -22.09 -1.04 -19.90
C LEU A 463 -23.35 -1.36 -19.12
N SER A 464 -24.52 -1.25 -19.73
CA SER A 464 -25.80 -1.39 -19.04
C SER A 464 -26.68 -2.54 -19.53
N ASP A 465 -26.43 -3.09 -20.72
CA ASP A 465 -27.22 -4.19 -21.25
C ASP A 465 -26.85 -5.53 -20.57
N PRO A 466 -27.77 -6.15 -19.81
CA PRO A 466 -27.51 -7.43 -19.14
C PRO A 466 -27.20 -8.56 -20.13
N LYS A 467 -27.64 -8.47 -21.38
CA LYS A 467 -27.29 -9.44 -22.43
C LYS A 467 -25.82 -9.35 -22.82
N VAL A 468 -25.21 -8.17 -22.76
CA VAL A 468 -23.76 -7.99 -22.95
C VAL A 468 -22.99 -8.66 -21.83
N THR A 469 -23.40 -8.43 -20.58
CA THR A 469 -22.80 -9.11 -19.42
C THR A 469 -22.95 -10.62 -19.52
N HIS A 470 -24.14 -11.12 -19.88
CA HIS A 470 -24.39 -12.54 -20.08
C HIS A 470 -23.49 -13.14 -21.16
N HIS A 471 -23.40 -12.52 -22.34
CA HIS A 471 -22.51 -12.98 -23.41
C HIS A 471 -21.03 -12.95 -23.01
N PHE A 472 -20.60 -11.96 -22.23
CA PHE A 472 -19.24 -11.89 -21.71
C PHE A 472 -18.93 -13.06 -20.77
N ILE A 473 -19.85 -13.37 -19.85
CA ILE A 473 -19.75 -14.52 -18.95
C ILE A 473 -19.72 -15.84 -19.74
N GLU A 474 -20.57 -15.99 -20.76
CA GLU A 474 -20.59 -17.19 -21.60
C GLU A 474 -19.30 -17.35 -22.42
N ALA A 475 -18.76 -16.26 -22.98
CA ALA A 475 -17.48 -16.25 -23.66
C ALA A 475 -16.33 -16.67 -22.72
N MET A 476 -16.32 -16.16 -21.49
CA MET A 476 -15.37 -16.58 -20.45
C MET A 476 -15.50 -18.07 -20.16
N LYS A 477 -16.71 -18.60 -19.97
CA LYS A 477 -16.92 -20.03 -19.66
C LYS A 477 -16.40 -20.94 -20.77
N PHE A 478 -16.64 -20.59 -22.05
CA PHE A 478 -16.08 -21.34 -23.17
C PHE A 478 -14.55 -21.28 -23.23
N ALA A 479 -13.96 -20.10 -23.01
CA ALA A 479 -12.52 -19.92 -23.10
C ALA A 479 -11.78 -20.56 -21.91
N TYR A 480 -12.25 -20.33 -20.67
CA TYR A 480 -11.64 -20.88 -19.46
C TYR A 480 -11.77 -22.40 -19.35
N ALA A 481 -12.80 -22.99 -19.96
CA ALA A 481 -12.88 -24.45 -20.09
C ALA A 481 -11.74 -25.05 -20.93
N GLN A 482 -10.89 -24.25 -21.58
CA GLN A 482 -9.71 -24.71 -22.30
C GLN A 482 -8.41 -24.42 -21.52
N ARG A 483 -8.45 -23.56 -20.48
CA ARG A 483 -7.25 -23.05 -19.77
C ARG A 483 -6.38 -24.18 -19.22
N THR A 484 -6.98 -25.17 -18.56
CA THR A 484 -6.27 -26.26 -17.86
C THR A 484 -5.64 -27.28 -18.83
N LEU A 485 -5.96 -27.20 -20.12
CA LEU A 485 -5.34 -27.99 -21.18
C LEU A 485 -4.10 -27.30 -21.79
N LEU A 486 -3.82 -26.06 -21.39
CA LEU A 486 -2.58 -25.35 -21.71
C LEU A 486 -1.47 -25.75 -20.73
N GLY A 487 -0.21 -25.65 -21.17
CA GLY A 487 0.96 -25.97 -20.37
C GLY A 487 2.24 -25.67 -21.14
N ASP A 488 3.42 -25.93 -20.54
CA ASP A 488 4.70 -25.72 -21.22
C ASP A 488 4.79 -26.62 -22.47
N VAL A 489 4.90 -25.98 -23.64
CA VAL A 489 4.96 -26.64 -24.95
C VAL A 489 6.14 -27.59 -25.10
N ALA A 490 7.19 -27.44 -24.29
CA ALA A 490 8.31 -28.37 -24.24
C ALA A 490 7.88 -29.77 -23.75
N PHE A 491 6.80 -29.85 -22.97
CA PHE A 491 6.29 -31.08 -22.36
C PHE A 491 4.87 -31.44 -22.83
N VAL A 492 4.03 -30.45 -23.09
CA VAL A 492 2.63 -30.60 -23.53
C VAL A 492 2.46 -30.05 -24.94
N LYS A 493 2.87 -30.84 -25.94
CA LYS A 493 2.86 -30.40 -27.36
C LYS A 493 1.47 -29.99 -27.87
N SER A 494 0.41 -30.59 -27.33
CA SER A 494 -0.97 -30.25 -27.70
C SER A 494 -1.37 -28.83 -27.29
N ALA A 495 -0.70 -28.23 -26.30
CA ALA A 495 -1.01 -26.87 -25.83
C ALA A 495 -0.79 -25.83 -26.94
N GLU A 496 0.24 -26.00 -27.77
CA GLU A 496 0.50 -25.08 -28.89
C GLU A 496 -0.62 -25.15 -29.94
N THR A 497 -1.03 -26.36 -30.32
CA THR A 497 -2.13 -26.56 -31.27
C THR A 497 -3.44 -26.00 -30.73
N LEU A 498 -3.73 -26.23 -29.45
CA LEU A 498 -4.91 -25.68 -28.79
C LEU A 498 -4.88 -24.16 -28.82
N ALA A 499 -3.78 -23.54 -28.36
CA ALA A 499 -3.64 -22.08 -28.32
C ALA A 499 -3.82 -21.45 -29.72
N LYS A 500 -3.24 -22.05 -30.77
CA LYS A 500 -3.46 -21.60 -32.16
C LYS A 500 -4.93 -21.71 -32.57
N ASN A 501 -5.57 -22.82 -32.26
CA ASN A 501 -6.98 -23.04 -32.59
C ASN A 501 -7.90 -22.00 -31.92
N LEU A 502 -7.67 -21.68 -30.63
CA LEU A 502 -8.42 -20.65 -29.89
C LEU A 502 -8.32 -19.26 -30.52
N THR A 503 -7.26 -18.99 -31.29
CA THR A 503 -7.06 -17.70 -31.98
C THR A 503 -7.63 -17.62 -33.40
N THR A 504 -8.32 -18.65 -33.87
CA THR A 504 -8.90 -18.68 -35.22
C THR A 504 -10.29 -18.06 -35.29
N GLU A 505 -10.66 -17.55 -36.47
CA GLU A 505 -12.00 -17.05 -36.75
C GLU A 505 -13.03 -18.19 -36.70
N GLU A 506 -12.65 -19.38 -37.17
CA GLU A 506 -13.48 -20.59 -37.16
C GLU A 506 -13.87 -21.00 -35.74
N TYR A 507 -12.90 -21.03 -34.82
CA TYR A 507 -13.20 -21.35 -33.41
C TYR A 507 -14.06 -20.27 -32.76
N THR A 508 -13.80 -19.00 -33.06
CA THR A 508 -14.63 -17.88 -32.59
C THR A 508 -16.09 -18.05 -33.03
N LYS A 509 -16.34 -18.33 -34.32
CA LYS A 509 -17.68 -18.60 -34.86
C LYS A 509 -18.34 -19.82 -34.21
N TRP A 510 -17.56 -20.87 -33.97
CA TRP A 510 -18.04 -22.08 -33.30
C TRP A 510 -18.57 -21.80 -31.87
N VAL A 511 -17.88 -20.92 -31.12
CA VAL A 511 -18.32 -20.47 -29.79
C VAL A 511 -19.57 -19.61 -29.89
N VAL A 512 -19.58 -18.61 -30.78
CA VAL A 512 -20.73 -17.69 -30.97
C VAL A 512 -22.02 -18.46 -31.25
N GLN A 513 -21.98 -19.50 -32.08
CA GLN A 513 -23.14 -20.34 -32.42
C GLN A 513 -23.70 -21.16 -31.23
N ARG A 514 -22.93 -21.30 -30.14
CA ARG A 514 -23.29 -22.11 -28.97
C ARG A 514 -23.71 -21.29 -27.77
N ILE A 515 -23.44 -19.98 -27.76
CA ILE A 515 -23.94 -19.10 -26.71
C ILE A 515 -25.48 -19.10 -26.75
N ARG A 516 -26.09 -19.39 -25.60
CA ARG A 516 -27.55 -19.39 -25.39
C ARG A 516 -27.91 -18.17 -24.55
N ASP A 517 -29.18 -17.76 -24.56
CA ASP A 517 -29.69 -16.72 -23.66
C ASP A 517 -29.81 -17.20 -22.19
N THR A 518 -29.51 -18.47 -21.92
CA THR A 518 -29.51 -19.06 -20.58
C THR A 518 -28.19 -19.78 -20.29
N ALA A 519 -27.70 -19.67 -19.06
CA ALA A 519 -26.50 -20.35 -18.62
C ALA A 519 -26.68 -21.88 -18.67
N GLN A 520 -25.67 -22.59 -19.14
CA GLN A 520 -25.66 -24.06 -19.25
C GLN A 520 -24.90 -24.71 -18.09
N PRO A 521 -25.11 -26.01 -17.82
CA PRO A 521 -24.27 -26.75 -16.87
C PRO A 521 -22.81 -26.88 -17.35
N SER A 522 -21.86 -27.10 -16.44
CA SER A 522 -20.41 -27.14 -16.73
C SER A 522 -20.02 -28.13 -17.84
N VAL A 523 -20.72 -29.27 -17.93
CA VAL A 523 -20.53 -30.29 -18.98
C VAL A 523 -20.70 -29.73 -20.39
N TYR A 524 -21.51 -28.69 -20.57
CA TYR A 524 -21.74 -28.05 -21.86
C TYR A 524 -20.48 -27.36 -22.41
N TYR A 525 -19.66 -26.81 -21.52
CA TYR A 525 -18.43 -26.09 -21.88
C TYR A 525 -17.20 -27.00 -21.95
N GLY A 526 -17.34 -28.29 -21.61
CA GLY A 526 -16.25 -29.26 -21.60
C GLY A 526 -16.13 -30.08 -20.30
N GLY A 527 -16.96 -29.81 -19.28
CA GLY A 527 -17.03 -30.64 -18.08
C GLY A 527 -15.82 -30.58 -17.16
N ILE A 528 -14.98 -29.56 -17.28
CA ILE A 528 -13.82 -29.36 -16.41
C ILE A 528 -14.31 -28.95 -15.02
N ALA A 529 -14.23 -29.88 -14.07
CA ALA A 529 -14.68 -29.72 -12.69
C ALA A 529 -13.58 -29.12 -11.79
N GLN A 530 -12.94 -28.03 -12.24
CA GLN A 530 -11.94 -27.30 -11.45
C GLN A 530 -12.42 -25.87 -11.24
N SER A 531 -12.62 -25.49 -9.98
CA SER A 531 -12.87 -24.11 -9.57
C SER A 531 -11.58 -23.30 -9.65
N GLN A 532 -11.64 -22.07 -10.17
CA GLN A 532 -10.53 -21.13 -10.02
C GLN A 532 -10.36 -20.81 -8.53
N VAL A 533 -9.12 -20.86 -8.04
CA VAL A 533 -8.76 -20.42 -6.70
C VAL A 533 -8.53 -18.90 -6.75
N PRO A 534 -8.87 -18.13 -5.69
CA PRO A 534 -8.49 -16.72 -5.64
C PRO A 534 -6.98 -16.55 -5.81
N ASP A 535 -6.59 -15.80 -6.83
CA ASP A 535 -5.20 -15.57 -7.21
C ASP A 535 -4.78 -14.13 -6.90
N HIS A 536 -3.50 -13.93 -6.57
CA HIS A 536 -2.93 -12.68 -6.07
C HIS A 536 -1.43 -12.60 -6.41
N GLY A 537 -0.86 -11.39 -6.42
CA GLY A 537 0.60 -11.24 -6.30
C GLY A 537 1.35 -10.99 -7.60
N THR A 538 0.79 -10.22 -8.53
CA THR A 538 1.46 -9.83 -9.79
C THR A 538 1.45 -8.32 -9.96
N SER A 539 2.43 -7.77 -10.69
CA SER A 539 2.48 -6.36 -11.11
C SER A 539 2.50 -6.23 -12.64
N GLN A 540 1.95 -5.13 -13.16
CA GLN A 540 1.83 -4.89 -14.62
C GLN A 540 2.49 -3.56 -15.02
N VAL A 541 3.18 -3.58 -16.17
CA VAL A 541 3.56 -2.37 -16.89
C VAL A 541 3.07 -2.41 -18.33
N SER A 542 2.51 -1.29 -18.77
CA SER A 542 2.28 -1.04 -20.20
C SER A 542 2.95 0.29 -20.58
N ALA A 543 3.67 0.29 -21.70
CA ALA A 543 4.42 1.44 -22.17
C ALA A 543 4.24 1.64 -23.68
N LEU A 544 4.13 2.90 -24.10
CA LEU A 544 4.18 3.33 -25.50
C LEU A 544 5.23 4.43 -25.62
N ASP A 545 6.14 4.32 -26.58
CA ASP A 545 7.16 5.33 -26.84
C ASP A 545 6.81 6.27 -28.00
N GLU A 546 7.65 7.29 -28.21
CA GLU A 546 7.44 8.30 -29.25
C GLU A 546 7.61 7.77 -30.68
N LEU A 547 8.19 6.57 -30.84
CA LEU A 547 8.32 5.89 -32.13
C LEU A 547 7.12 4.97 -32.40
N GLY A 548 6.19 4.86 -31.45
CA GLY A 548 5.00 4.02 -31.53
C GLY A 548 5.26 2.56 -31.15
N ASN A 549 6.44 2.21 -30.62
CA ASN A 549 6.66 0.88 -30.08
C ASN A 549 5.85 0.73 -28.79
N GLY A 550 5.38 -0.48 -28.54
CA GLY A 550 4.59 -0.82 -27.36
C GLY A 550 5.21 -1.95 -26.57
N VAL A 551 5.05 -1.91 -25.26
CA VAL A 551 5.36 -3.02 -24.35
C VAL A 551 4.17 -3.26 -23.44
N SER A 552 3.81 -4.52 -23.26
CA SER A 552 2.94 -5.00 -22.18
C SER A 552 3.69 -6.11 -21.46
N SER A 553 3.96 -5.92 -20.17
CA SER A 553 4.74 -6.88 -19.38
C SER A 553 4.12 -7.10 -18.01
N THR A 554 4.00 -8.37 -17.66
CA THR A 554 3.45 -8.86 -16.40
C THR A 554 4.56 -9.57 -15.64
N THR A 555 4.94 -9.05 -14.48
CA THR A 555 5.98 -9.62 -13.59
C THR A 555 5.34 -10.14 -12.32
N THR A 556 5.82 -11.28 -11.83
CA THR A 556 5.27 -11.96 -10.66
C THR A 556 6.35 -12.66 -9.84
N ILE A 557 6.05 -12.90 -8.56
CA ILE A 557 6.71 -13.91 -7.71
C ILE A 557 5.71 -15.01 -7.33
N ASN A 558 4.68 -15.18 -8.17
CA ASN A 558 3.45 -15.91 -7.93
C ASN A 558 2.59 -15.29 -6.81
N ARG A 559 2.50 -15.92 -5.64
CA ARG A 559 1.58 -15.44 -4.60
C ARG A 559 2.13 -14.25 -3.84
N TRP A 560 1.32 -13.71 -2.92
CA TRP A 560 1.77 -12.69 -1.97
C TRP A 560 3.04 -13.10 -1.23
N PHE A 561 4.12 -12.35 -1.48
CA PHE A 561 5.48 -12.61 -0.98
C PHE A 561 6.09 -13.95 -1.42
N GLY A 562 5.57 -14.53 -2.51
CA GLY A 562 5.98 -15.82 -3.04
C GLY A 562 6.04 -16.88 -1.94
N ALA A 563 7.21 -17.51 -1.84
CA ALA A 563 7.52 -18.55 -0.87
C ALA A 563 7.60 -18.08 0.60
N ALA A 564 7.36 -16.79 0.86
CA ALA A 564 7.55 -16.15 2.17
C ALA A 564 8.96 -16.39 2.75
N VAL A 565 9.97 -16.41 1.88
CA VAL A 565 11.39 -16.46 2.23
C VAL A 565 12.16 -15.47 1.35
N GLU A 566 13.24 -14.92 1.88
CA GLU A 566 14.17 -14.07 1.14
C GLU A 566 15.62 -14.56 1.22
N SER A 567 16.45 -14.11 0.30
CA SER A 567 17.91 -14.21 0.41
C SER A 567 18.40 -13.30 1.54
N GLU A 568 19.05 -13.88 2.55
CA GLU A 568 19.64 -13.09 3.62
C GLU A 568 20.86 -12.31 3.13
N ALA A 569 21.58 -12.79 2.11
CA ALA A 569 22.69 -12.07 1.52
C ALA A 569 22.21 -10.89 0.66
N TYR A 570 21.13 -11.08 -0.12
CA TYR A 570 20.77 -10.18 -1.20
C TYR A 570 19.46 -9.39 -1.02
N GLY A 571 18.62 -9.74 -0.06
CA GLY A 571 17.30 -9.11 0.17
C GLY A 571 16.30 -9.37 -0.97
N ILE A 572 16.49 -10.47 -1.70
CA ILE A 572 15.62 -10.91 -2.81
C ILE A 572 14.55 -11.82 -2.24
N VAL A 573 13.28 -11.47 -2.40
CA VAL A 573 12.14 -12.34 -2.06
C VAL A 573 12.01 -13.42 -3.14
N TRP A 574 11.89 -14.68 -2.74
CA TRP A 574 11.81 -15.80 -3.67
C TRP A 574 10.37 -16.13 -4.03
N ASN A 575 10.14 -16.42 -5.32
CA ASN A 575 8.86 -16.89 -5.83
C ASN A 575 8.44 -18.22 -5.20
N ASP A 576 7.16 -18.55 -5.32
CA ASP A 576 6.62 -19.90 -5.10
C ASP A 576 5.99 -20.46 -6.39
N GLU A 577 6.66 -20.26 -7.51
CA GLU A 577 6.16 -20.62 -8.85
C GLU A 577 6.02 -22.13 -9.06
N MET A 578 6.63 -22.95 -8.19
CA MET A 578 6.42 -24.39 -8.24
C MET A 578 4.97 -24.79 -7.95
N ASP A 579 4.16 -23.90 -7.39
CA ASP A 579 2.73 -24.13 -7.14
C ASP A 579 1.87 -24.22 -8.40
N ASP A 580 2.29 -23.57 -9.49
CA ASP A 580 1.58 -23.59 -10.76
C ASP A 580 1.66 -24.98 -11.44
N PHE A 581 2.59 -25.83 -11.00
CA PHE A 581 2.75 -27.17 -11.54
C PHE A 581 1.68 -28.13 -11.04
N SER A 582 1.23 -29.02 -11.93
CA SER A 582 0.28 -30.07 -11.57
C SER A 582 0.84 -31.11 -10.63
N THR A 583 0.20 -31.27 -9.47
CA THR A 583 0.50 -32.34 -8.51
C THR A 583 -0.57 -33.44 -8.60
N PRO A 584 -0.20 -34.72 -8.82
CA PRO A 584 -1.17 -35.80 -8.97
C PRO A 584 -2.11 -35.93 -7.76
N GLY A 585 -3.42 -35.81 -8.01
CA GLY A 585 -4.46 -35.92 -6.98
C GLY A 585 -4.78 -34.61 -6.26
N MET A 586 -4.20 -33.48 -6.68
CA MET A 586 -4.49 -32.15 -6.14
C MET A 586 -4.99 -31.23 -7.26
N ALA A 587 -5.84 -30.27 -6.90
CA ALA A 587 -6.15 -29.15 -7.77
C ALA A 587 -4.98 -28.15 -7.72
N ASN A 588 -4.58 -27.61 -8.87
CA ASN A 588 -3.52 -26.60 -8.94
C ASN A 588 -4.06 -25.22 -8.54
N GLY A 589 -3.14 -24.34 -8.12
CA GLY A 589 -3.37 -22.90 -7.95
C GLY A 589 -3.80 -22.21 -9.24
#